data_AF-D7UD84-F1
#
_entry.id   AF-D7UD84-F1
#
_cell.length_a   1.000
_cell.length_b   1.000
_cell.length_c   1.000
_cell.angle_alpha   90.00
_cell.angle_beta   90.00
_cell.angle_gamma   90.00
#
_symmetry.space_group_name_H-M   'P 1'
#
loop_
_entity.id
_entity.type
_entity.pdbx_description
1 polymer ?
#
loop_
_entity_poly.entity_id
_entity_poly.type
_entity_poly.pdbx_seq_one_letter_code
_entity_poly.pdbx_strand_id
1 'polypeptide(L)'
;MPSFPGRLDPWGKPNFRRKKERNFTSSFVDDELLEIIGFRDSWHGEIFLPLNDHGTRLAQAHRIRFELHKGVAKHIDMNFDGTRWKQPTPIGDDNFLIEISYSCKTKMLATSASKCKHKSKSCSN
;
A
#
# COMPACT_ATOMS: atom_id res chain seq x y z
N MET A 1 3.97 -11.36 5.23
CA MET A 1 4.07 -10.28 4.22
C MET A 1 2.83 -10.40 3.34
N PRO A 2 2.07 -9.32 3.08
CA PRO A 2 0.99 -9.43 2.11
C PRO A 2 1.65 -9.84 0.78
N SER A 3 1.23 -11.00 0.27
CA SER A 3 1.75 -11.52 -0.99
C SER A 3 1.10 -10.71 -2.11
N PHE A 4 1.88 -9.85 -2.75
CA PHE A 4 1.52 -9.40 -4.09
C PHE A 4 1.43 -10.66 -4.99
N PRO A 5 0.44 -10.76 -5.90
CA PRO A 5 0.37 -11.87 -6.83
C PRO A 5 1.74 -12.04 -7.52
N GLY A 6 2.30 -13.26 -7.47
CA GLY A 6 3.56 -13.59 -8.14
C GLY A 6 4.85 -13.48 -7.32
N ARG A 7 4.81 -13.31 -5.99
CA ARG A 7 6.03 -13.18 -5.12
C ARG A 7 6.95 -12.01 -5.50
N LEU A 8 6.48 -11.08 -6.33
CA LEU A 8 7.21 -9.89 -6.70
C LEU A 8 7.30 -8.97 -5.48
N ASP A 9 8.46 -8.34 -5.34
CA ASP A 9 8.64 -7.28 -4.37
C ASP A 9 7.96 -6.01 -4.92
N PRO A 10 6.78 -5.61 -4.39
CA PRO A 10 6.07 -4.45 -4.92
C PRO A 10 6.81 -3.15 -4.61
N TRP A 11 7.81 -3.18 -3.73
CA TRP A 11 8.62 -2.03 -3.32
C TRP A 11 9.56 -1.57 -4.43
N GLY A 12 9.95 -2.47 -5.35
CA GLY A 12 10.95 -2.20 -6.38
C GLY A 12 12.29 -1.69 -5.81
N LYS A 13 13.20 -1.25 -6.69
CA LYS A 13 14.36 -0.46 -6.28
C LYS A 13 14.09 0.99 -6.67
N PRO A 14 13.87 1.91 -5.71
CA PRO A 14 13.66 3.31 -6.06
C PRO A 14 14.87 3.84 -6.81
N ASN A 15 14.64 4.51 -7.94
CA ASN A 15 15.69 5.19 -8.68
C ASN A 15 16.45 6.13 -7.73
N PHE A 16 17.79 6.06 -7.72
CA PHE A 16 18.67 6.79 -6.80
C PHE A 16 18.35 8.28 -6.74
N ARG A 17 17.99 8.90 -7.87
CA ARG A 17 17.56 10.32 -7.94
C ARG A 17 16.30 10.59 -7.12
N ARG A 18 15.26 9.74 -7.27
CA ARG A 18 13.97 9.89 -6.57
C ARG A 18 14.08 9.62 -5.07
N LYS A 19 14.98 8.71 -4.66
CA LYS A 19 15.25 8.44 -3.24
C LYS A 19 15.80 9.67 -2.52
N LYS A 20 16.70 10.43 -3.19
CA LYS A 20 17.33 11.64 -2.66
C LYS A 20 16.36 12.83 -2.58
N GLU A 21 15.40 12.91 -3.49
CA GLU A 21 14.45 14.03 -3.55
C GLU A 21 13.22 13.87 -2.65
N ARG A 22 12.83 12.62 -2.32
CA ARG A 22 11.56 12.36 -1.63
C ARG A 22 11.68 11.90 -0.18
N ASN A 23 12.91 11.76 0.35
CA ASN A 23 13.19 11.37 1.74
C ASN A 23 12.44 10.11 2.23
N PHE A 24 12.16 9.14 1.34
CA PHE A 24 11.47 7.92 1.73
C PHE A 24 12.36 7.05 2.64
N THR A 25 11.76 6.52 3.71
CA THR A 25 12.39 5.51 4.57
C THR A 25 12.37 4.14 3.90
N SER A 26 13.14 3.18 4.43
CA SER A 26 12.90 1.77 4.03
C SER A 26 11.53 1.32 4.51
N SER A 27 10.91 0.37 3.81
CA SER A 27 9.63 -0.21 4.24
C SER A 27 9.86 -1.04 5.51
N PHE A 28 9.24 -0.66 6.62
CA PHE A 28 9.22 -1.44 7.85
C PHE A 28 7.79 -1.87 8.16
N VAL A 29 7.62 -2.96 8.91
CA VAL A 29 6.29 -3.42 9.33
C VAL A 29 5.81 -2.76 10.61
N ASP A 30 6.68 -2.03 11.29
CA ASP A 30 6.51 -1.49 12.64
C ASP A 30 6.94 -0.02 12.78
N ASP A 31 7.06 0.71 11.67
CA ASP A 31 7.32 2.16 11.67
C ASP A 31 6.05 3.03 11.60
N GLU A 32 4.87 2.40 11.69
CA GLU A 32 3.55 3.04 11.69
C GLU A 32 3.23 3.81 10.40
N LEU A 33 3.97 3.55 9.31
CA LEU A 33 3.76 4.17 8.02
C LEU A 33 3.05 3.21 7.07
N LEU A 34 1.98 3.71 6.45
CA LEU A 34 1.36 3.10 5.29
C LEU A 34 2.12 3.51 4.05
N GLU A 35 2.35 2.52 3.19
CA GLU A 35 3.08 2.68 1.95
C GLU A 35 2.11 2.85 0.78
N ILE A 36 2.19 3.98 0.08
CA ILE A 36 1.34 4.27 -1.07
C ILE A 36 2.15 4.01 -2.33
N ILE A 37 1.78 2.95 -3.05
CA ILE A 37 2.41 2.55 -4.30
C ILE A 37 1.38 2.66 -5.42
N GLY A 38 1.74 3.39 -6.47
CA GLY A 38 0.94 3.52 -7.68
C GLY A 38 1.59 2.81 -8.85
N PHE A 39 0.75 2.32 -9.74
CA PHE A 39 1.17 1.73 -11.01
C PHE A 39 0.59 2.58 -12.13
N ARG A 40 1.43 3.05 -13.06
CA ARG A 40 1.01 3.99 -14.11
C ARG A 40 0.34 3.27 -15.29
N ASP A 41 0.90 2.13 -15.69
CA ASP A 41 0.51 1.42 -16.90
C ASP A 41 0.23 -0.08 -16.63
N SER A 42 0.01 -0.46 -15.37
CA SER A 42 -0.31 -1.83 -14.99
C SER A 42 -1.82 -2.09 -15.14
N TRP A 43 -2.17 -2.89 -16.15
CA TRP A 43 -3.54 -3.11 -16.59
C TRP A 43 -4.33 -4.06 -15.68
N HIS A 44 -5.63 -3.78 -15.55
CA HIS A 44 -6.64 -4.59 -14.88
C HIS A 44 -7.23 -5.66 -15.83
N GLY A 45 -6.81 -6.92 -15.72
CA GLY A 45 -7.45 -8.05 -16.42
C GLY A 45 -6.50 -8.85 -17.31
N GLU A 46 -6.18 -10.06 -16.84
CA GLU A 46 -5.64 -11.21 -17.59
C GLU A 46 -4.24 -11.15 -18.25
N ILE A 47 -3.60 -10.01 -18.48
CA ILE A 47 -2.26 -9.98 -19.10
C ILE A 47 -1.17 -9.66 -18.08
N PHE A 48 -0.19 -10.58 -18.02
CA PHE A 48 0.97 -10.58 -17.13
C PHE A 48 1.70 -9.22 -17.18
N LEU A 49 1.93 -8.61 -16.01
CA LEU A 49 2.96 -7.56 -15.87
C LEU A 49 4.24 -8.08 -16.54
N PRO A 50 4.90 -7.35 -17.46
CA PRO A 50 6.26 -7.74 -17.82
C PRO A 50 7.04 -7.87 -16.51
N LEU A 51 7.79 -8.98 -16.33
CA LEU A 51 8.42 -9.42 -15.06
C LEU A 51 9.19 -8.34 -14.26
N ASN A 52 9.43 -7.17 -14.85
CA ASN A 52 10.19 -6.06 -14.31
C ASN A 52 9.37 -4.79 -13.99
N ASP A 53 8.07 -4.78 -14.20
CA ASP A 53 7.26 -3.62 -13.88
C ASP A 53 6.99 -3.58 -12.36
N HIS A 54 7.57 -2.57 -11.71
CA HIS A 54 7.48 -2.37 -10.26
C HIS A 54 6.67 -1.12 -10.00
N GLY A 55 5.92 -1.14 -8.90
CA GLY A 55 5.14 0.01 -8.51
C GLY A 55 6.03 1.21 -8.20
N THR A 56 5.54 2.41 -8.51
CA THR A 56 6.18 3.65 -8.09
C THR A 56 5.68 4.00 -6.70
N ARG A 57 6.59 4.07 -5.72
CA ARG A 57 6.27 4.63 -4.40
C ARG A 57 5.91 6.11 -4.54
N LEU A 58 4.65 6.43 -4.23
CA LEU A 58 4.09 7.77 -4.33
C LEU A 58 4.24 8.54 -3.01
N ALA A 59 4.01 7.87 -1.88
CA ALA A 59 4.05 8.48 -0.56
C ALA A 59 4.19 7.44 0.57
N GLN A 60 4.54 7.95 1.76
CA GLN A 60 4.48 7.26 3.04
C GLN A 60 3.64 8.11 3.99
N ALA A 61 2.65 7.53 4.65
CA ALA A 61 1.72 8.28 5.50
C ALA A 61 1.19 7.43 6.66
N HIS A 62 0.89 8.06 7.80
CA HIS A 62 0.24 7.35 8.92
C HIS A 62 -1.24 7.02 8.65
N ARG A 63 -1.86 7.79 7.76
CA ARG A 63 -3.29 7.70 7.46
C ARG A 63 -3.53 8.05 6.01
N ILE A 64 -4.41 7.28 5.37
CA ILE A 64 -4.88 7.51 4.01
C ILE A 64 -6.37 7.77 4.07
N ARG A 65 -6.81 8.81 3.36
CA ARG A 65 -8.24 9.13 3.18
C ARG A 65 -8.53 9.15 1.68
N PHE A 66 -9.43 8.30 1.24
CA PHE A 66 -9.99 8.34 -0.10
C PHE A 66 -11.37 8.97 -0.02
N GLU A 67 -11.53 10.10 -0.69
CA GLU A 67 -12.83 10.71 -0.90
C GLU A 67 -13.32 10.29 -2.28
N LEU A 68 -14.36 9.47 -2.28
CA LEU A 68 -14.96 8.97 -3.51
C LEU A 68 -16.07 9.92 -3.91
N HIS A 69 -15.85 10.59 -5.03
CA HIS A 69 -16.84 11.42 -5.67
C HIS A 69 -17.65 10.62 -6.69
N LYS A 70 -18.84 11.14 -7.00
CA LYS A 70 -19.64 10.66 -8.11
C LYS A 70 -18.81 10.68 -9.40
N GLY A 71 -18.80 9.55 -10.11
CA GLY A 71 -18.10 9.39 -11.37
C GLY A 71 -18.88 8.49 -12.32
N VAL A 72 -18.26 8.17 -13.47
CA VAL A 72 -18.86 7.28 -14.48
C VAL A 72 -18.89 5.82 -14.00
N ALA A 73 -17.91 5.42 -13.17
CA ALA A 73 -17.89 4.11 -12.56
C ALA A 73 -19.03 3.98 -11.54
N LYS A 74 -19.77 2.85 -11.56
CA LYS A 74 -20.87 2.57 -10.61
C LYS A 74 -20.39 1.95 -9.30
N HIS A 75 -19.22 1.31 -9.34
CA HIS A 75 -18.64 0.61 -8.20
C HIS A 75 -17.13 0.77 -8.23
N ILE A 76 -16.53 0.74 -7.05
CA ILE A 76 -15.09 0.67 -6.85
C ILE A 76 -14.79 -0.69 -6.24
N ASP A 77 -13.95 -1.44 -6.94
CA ASP A 77 -13.42 -2.72 -6.49
C ASP A 77 -12.14 -2.48 -5.68
N MET A 78 -12.10 -3.04 -4.47
CA MET A 78 -10.95 -3.05 -3.58
C MET A 78 -10.69 -4.47 -3.09
N ASN A 79 -9.48 -4.72 -2.59
CA ASN A 79 -9.12 -5.99 -1.97
C ASN A 79 -8.38 -5.71 -0.68
N PHE A 80 -8.90 -6.22 0.44
CA PHE A 80 -8.25 -6.16 1.75
C PHE A 80 -7.95 -7.58 2.20
N ASP A 81 -6.67 -7.87 2.44
CA ASP A 81 -6.20 -9.17 2.93
C ASP A 81 -6.74 -10.40 2.15
N GLY A 82 -6.93 -10.24 0.84
CA GLY A 82 -7.46 -11.28 -0.04
C GLY A 82 -8.98 -11.27 -0.20
N THR A 83 -9.69 -10.45 0.58
CA THR A 83 -11.14 -10.29 0.50
C THR A 83 -11.51 -9.16 -0.46
N ARG A 84 -12.24 -9.49 -1.52
CA ARG A 84 -12.78 -8.49 -2.45
C ARG A 84 -13.88 -7.69 -1.77
N TRP A 85 -13.74 -6.37 -1.80
CA TRP A 85 -14.75 -5.42 -1.35
C TRP A 85 -15.24 -4.59 -2.53
N LYS A 86 -16.57 -4.45 -2.66
CA LYS A 86 -17.22 -3.68 -3.72
C LYS A 86 -17.98 -2.52 -3.10
N GLN A 87 -17.47 -1.31 -3.26
CA GLN A 87 -18.12 -0.12 -2.76
C GLN A 87 -18.93 0.54 -3.90
N PRO A 88 -20.26 0.69 -3.77
CA PRO A 88 -21.03 1.49 -4.73
C PRO A 88 -20.57 2.96 -4.69
N THR A 89 -20.50 3.59 -5.85
CA THR A 89 -20.19 5.03 -5.94
C THR A 89 -21.39 5.87 -5.52
N PRO A 90 -21.16 7.07 -4.96
CA PRO A 90 -22.26 7.97 -4.61
C PRO A 90 -23.13 8.31 -5.83
N ILE A 91 -24.44 8.35 -5.62
CA ILE A 91 -25.44 8.60 -6.68
C ILE A 91 -25.74 10.11 -6.82
N GLY A 92 -25.63 10.86 -5.72
CA GLY A 92 -25.88 12.32 -5.62
C GLY A 92 -24.61 13.14 -5.39
N ASP A 93 -24.76 14.24 -4.66
CA ASP A 93 -23.65 15.13 -4.23
C ASP A 93 -22.93 14.62 -2.97
N ASP A 94 -23.31 13.43 -2.48
CA ASP A 94 -22.67 12.79 -1.35
C ASP A 94 -21.26 12.31 -1.73
N ASN A 95 -20.34 12.38 -0.78
CA ASN A 95 -19.01 11.79 -0.91
C ASN A 95 -18.90 10.61 0.03
N PHE A 96 -18.29 9.53 -0.44
CA PHE A 96 -18.00 8.38 0.41
C PHE A 96 -16.55 8.41 0.85
N LEU A 97 -16.33 8.48 2.16
CA LEU A 97 -15.00 8.53 2.75
C LEU A 97 -14.52 7.14 3.17
N ILE A 98 -13.38 6.72 2.65
CA ILE A 98 -12.65 5.55 3.13
C ILE A 98 -11.41 6.02 3.86
N GLU A 99 -11.24 5.57 5.08
CA GLU A 99 -10.03 5.79 5.84
C GLU A 99 -9.29 4.48 6.07
N ILE A 100 -7.99 4.50 5.81
CA ILE A 100 -7.06 3.46 6.24
C ILE A 100 -6.07 4.12 7.20
N SER A 101 -6.03 3.64 8.44
CA SER A 101 -5.11 4.10 9.48
C SER A 101 -4.60 2.93 10.31
N TYR A 102 -3.38 3.08 10.80
CA TYR A 102 -2.79 2.14 11.74
C TYR A 102 -3.34 2.41 13.14
N SER A 103 -3.93 1.40 13.80
CA SER A 103 -4.58 1.55 15.10
C SER A 103 -3.70 1.16 16.30
N CYS A 104 -2.45 0.74 16.08
CA CYS A 104 -1.49 0.28 17.12
C CYS A 104 -1.98 -0.84 18.06
N LYS A 105 -3.07 -1.54 17.73
CA LYS A 105 -3.70 -2.52 18.64
C LYS A 105 -3.23 -3.97 18.49
N THR A 106 -2.51 -4.29 17.41
CA THR A 106 -2.13 -5.67 17.09
C THR A 106 -0.65 -5.93 17.39
N LYS A 107 -0.36 -6.99 18.13
CA LYS A 107 1.00 -7.52 18.32
C LYS A 107 1.15 -8.80 17.50
N MET A 108 2.26 -8.93 16.79
CA MET A 108 2.57 -10.12 15.99
C MET A 108 3.89 -10.72 16.46
N LEU A 109 3.93 -12.04 16.64
CA LEU A 109 5.16 -12.76 16.91
C LEU A 109 5.96 -12.88 15.61
N ALA A 110 7.24 -12.54 15.64
CA ALA A 110 8.16 -12.68 14.52
C ALA A 110 9.31 -13.61 14.92
N THR A 111 9.68 -14.53 14.02
CA THR A 111 10.86 -15.38 14.18
C THR A 111 12.08 -14.70 13.55
N SER A 112 13.28 -15.11 13.97
CA SER A 112 14.54 -14.65 13.37
C SER A 112 14.68 -14.99 11.88
N ALA A 113 13.92 -15.98 11.39
CA ALA A 113 13.85 -16.33 9.97
C ALA A 113 12.88 -15.46 9.15
N SER A 114 12.18 -14.51 9.79
CA SER A 114 11.27 -13.58 9.11
C SER A 114 12.03 -12.72 8.10
N LYS A 115 11.43 -12.52 6.93
CA LYS A 115 11.92 -11.57 5.91
C LYS A 115 11.44 -10.14 6.15
N CYS A 116 10.58 -9.93 7.13
CA CYS A 116 10.07 -8.60 7.47
C CYS A 116 11.22 -7.73 8.00
N LYS A 117 11.27 -6.47 7.53
CA LYS A 117 12.16 -5.47 8.09
C LYS A 117 11.48 -4.85 9.30
N HIS A 118 12.19 -4.83 10.40
CA HIS A 118 11.79 -4.20 11.65
C HIS A 118 12.72 -3.02 11.91
N LYS A 119 12.16 -1.91 12.39
CA LYS A 119 12.99 -0.81 12.87
C LYS A 119 13.65 -1.31 14.15
N SER A 120 14.99 -1.33 14.21
CA SER A 120 15.69 -1.68 15.44
C SER A 120 15.25 -0.70 16.52
N LYS A 121 14.46 -1.16 17.49
CA LYS A 121 14.21 -0.36 18.69
C LYS A 121 15.56 -0.22 19.37
N SER A 122 16.12 0.99 19.43
CA SER A 122 17.05 1.29 20.49
C SER A 122 16.25 1.11 21.77
N CYS A 123 16.53 0.04 22.52
CA CYS A 123 16.06 -0.04 23.89
C CYS A 123 16.69 1.15 24.63
N SER A 124 15.95 2.24 24.77
CA SER A 124 16.19 3.19 25.84
C SER A 124 15.69 2.50 27.11
N ASN A 125 16.65 2.12 27.95
CA ASN A 125 16.47 1.55 29.29
C ASN A 125 15.56 2.43 30.16
#